data_AF-A0A2A5FCY8-F1
#
_entry.id   AF-A0A2A5FCY8-F1
#
_cell.length_a   1.000
_cell.length_b   1.000
_cell.length_c   1.000
_cell.angle_alpha   90.00
_cell.angle_beta   90.00
_cell.angle_gamma   90.00
#
_symmetry.space_group_name_H-M   'P 1'
#
loop_
_entity.id
_entity.type
_entity.pdbx_description
1 polymer ?
#
loop_
_entity_poly.entity_id
_entity_poly.type
_entity_poly.pdbx_seq_one_letter_code
_entity_poly.pdbx_strand_id
1 'polypeptide(L)'
;MGSPNGGTFSGPGIDNNIFSHAAADTGIHVITYVYTDANGCTDSVLQQVIVDACTGMADFPNKNKATLQIAPNPFNKTTKITLHSEFNPGNRQLI
;
A
#
# COMPACT_ATOMS: atom_id res chain seq x y z
N MET A 1 -0.57 -18.32 -1.66
CA MET A 1 -0.05 -19.55 -2.29
C MET A 1 -1.14 -20.09 -3.20
N GLY A 2 -0.82 -20.41 -4.45
CA GLY A 2 -1.79 -20.97 -5.41
C GLY A 2 -2.03 -22.44 -5.13
N SER A 3 -3.22 -22.93 -5.43
CA SER A 3 -3.57 -24.36 -5.33
C SER A 3 -4.17 -24.78 -6.68
N PRO A 4 -3.68 -25.87 -7.31
CA PRO A 4 -2.64 -26.83 -6.86
C PRO A 4 -1.22 -26.26 -6.90
N ASN A 5 -0.25 -26.77 -6.12
CA ASN A 5 1.15 -26.30 -6.17
C ASN A 5 1.81 -26.55 -7.53
N GLY A 6 2.67 -25.62 -7.97
CA GLY A 6 3.45 -25.75 -9.21
C GLY A 6 2.91 -24.96 -10.40
N GLY A 7 1.83 -24.20 -10.22
CA GLY A 7 1.34 -23.27 -11.23
C GLY A 7 2.09 -21.93 -11.22
N THR A 8 1.79 -21.13 -12.23
CA THR A 8 2.46 -19.85 -12.50
C THR A 8 1.48 -18.70 -12.35
N PHE A 9 1.88 -17.70 -11.57
CA PHE A 9 1.25 -16.41 -11.41
C PHE A 9 1.75 -15.46 -12.51
N SER A 10 0.83 -14.66 -13.03
CA SER A 10 1.10 -13.62 -14.01
C SER A 10 0.19 -12.42 -13.75
N GLY A 11 0.67 -11.22 -14.07
CA GLY A 11 -0.07 -9.97 -13.86
C GLY A 11 0.84 -8.85 -13.36
N PRO A 12 0.28 -7.64 -13.15
CA PRO A 12 1.02 -6.49 -12.66
C PRO A 12 1.73 -6.80 -11.33
N GLY A 13 2.99 -6.42 -11.21
CA GLY A 13 3.79 -6.61 -10.01
C GLY A 13 4.23 -8.06 -9.72
N ILE A 14 3.97 -9.04 -10.60
CA ILE A 14 4.50 -10.39 -10.44
C ILE A 14 5.90 -10.48 -11.07
N ASP A 15 6.90 -10.83 -10.27
CA ASP A 15 8.25 -11.19 -10.71
C ASP A 15 8.63 -12.53 -10.09
N ASN A 16 9.19 -13.46 -10.89
CA ASN A 16 9.57 -14.80 -10.43
C ASN A 16 8.49 -15.52 -9.60
N ASN A 17 7.21 -15.44 -10.03
CA ASN A 17 6.06 -16.03 -9.34
C ASN A 17 5.72 -15.41 -7.97
N ILE A 18 6.31 -14.26 -7.64
CA ILE A 18 6.14 -13.53 -6.38
C ILE A 18 5.56 -12.14 -6.68
N PHE A 19 4.56 -11.74 -5.91
CA PHE A 19 3.99 -10.40 -6.01
C PHE A 19 4.83 -9.37 -5.26
N SER A 20 5.20 -8.30 -5.94
CA SER A 20 5.89 -7.13 -5.40
C SER A 20 5.01 -5.89 -5.52
N HIS A 21 4.57 -5.38 -4.37
CA HIS A 21 3.78 -4.15 -4.30
C HIS A 21 4.53 -2.93 -4.85
N ALA A 22 5.87 -2.90 -4.79
CA ALA A 22 6.66 -1.80 -5.33
C ALA A 22 6.71 -1.79 -6.86
N ALA A 23 6.47 -2.94 -7.50
CA ALA A 23 6.41 -3.08 -8.95
C ALA A 23 4.97 -2.98 -9.50
N ALA A 24 3.97 -2.96 -8.62
CA ALA A 24 2.59 -2.70 -8.97
C ALA A 24 2.27 -1.23 -8.66
N ASP A 25 1.84 -0.46 -9.66
CA ASP A 25 1.32 0.90 -9.43
C ASP A 25 0.13 0.87 -8.47
N THR A 26 -0.28 2.01 -7.93
CA THR A 26 -1.48 2.07 -7.08
C THR A 26 -2.75 1.86 -7.89
N GLY A 27 -3.67 1.06 -7.36
CA GLY A 27 -4.90 0.70 -8.04
C GLY A 27 -5.28 -0.77 -7.88
N ILE A 28 -6.27 -1.19 -8.67
CA ILE A 28 -6.78 -2.56 -8.71
C ILE A 28 -6.03 -3.34 -9.78
N HIS A 29 -5.41 -4.45 -9.38
CA HIS A 29 -4.70 -5.36 -10.28
C HIS A 29 -5.33 -6.74 -10.24
N VAL A 30 -5.39 -7.37 -11.41
CA VAL A 30 -5.85 -8.76 -11.54
C VAL A 30 -4.63 -9.63 -11.77
N ILE A 31 -4.42 -10.57 -10.86
CA ILE A 31 -3.39 -11.60 -10.94
C ILE A 31 -4.03 -12.89 -11.44
N THR A 32 -3.43 -13.51 -12.45
CA THR A 32 -3.88 -14.77 -13.01
C THR A 32 -2.95 -15.88 -12.54
N TYR A 33 -3.52 -16.96 -12.02
CA TYR A 33 -2.81 -18.19 -11.71
C TYR A 33 -3.20 -19.26 -12.73
N VAL A 34 -2.21 -19.91 -13.33
CA VAL A 34 -2.42 -21.00 -14.29
C VAL A 34 -1.71 -22.25 -13.80
N TYR A 35 -2.39 -23.39 -13.83
CA TYR A 35 -1.82 -24.69 -13.50
C TYR A 35 -2.13 -25.70 -14.60
N THR A 36 -1.12 -26.49 -14.97
CA THR A 36 -1.26 -27.63 -15.88
C THR A 36 -0.93 -28.91 -15.12
N ASP A 37 -1.84 -29.88 -15.17
CA ASP A 37 -1.64 -31.18 -14.53
C ASP A 37 -0.72 -32.11 -15.35
N ALA A 38 -0.40 -33.28 -14.80
CA ALA A 38 0.46 -34.26 -15.47
C ALA A 38 -0.17 -34.88 -16.75
N ASN A 39 -1.49 -34.74 -16.92
CA ASN A 39 -2.21 -35.22 -18.10
C ASN A 39 -2.30 -34.13 -19.19
N GLY A 40 -1.78 -32.92 -18.93
CA GLY A 40 -1.82 -31.78 -19.85
C GLY A 40 -3.09 -30.91 -19.73
N CYS A 41 -3.97 -31.19 -18.77
CA CYS A 41 -5.16 -30.36 -18.51
C CYS A 41 -4.72 -29.05 -17.85
N THR A 42 -5.15 -27.92 -18.41
CA THR A 42 -4.80 -26.58 -17.90
C THR A 42 -6.05 -25.90 -17.35
N ASP A 43 -5.93 -25.32 -16.15
CA ASP A 43 -6.97 -24.49 -15.53
C ASP A 43 -6.36 -23.18 -15.00
N SER A 44 -7.20 -22.16 -14.84
CA SER A 44 -6.77 -20.84 -14.39
C SER A 44 -7.76 -20.18 -13.43
N VAL A 45 -7.24 -19.44 -12.45
CA VAL A 45 -8.04 -18.63 -11.51
C VAL A 45 -7.53 -17.19 -11.46
N LEU A 46 -8.46 -16.26 -11.30
CA LEU A 46 -8.18 -14.83 -11.17
C LEU A 46 -8.26 -14.42 -9.70
N GLN A 47 -7.31 -13.60 -9.27
CA GLN A 47 -7.27 -12.98 -7.96
C GLN A 47 -7.16 -11.46 -8.12
N GLN A 48 -8.08 -10.73 -7.52
CA GLN A 48 -8.00 -9.27 -7.46
C GLN A 48 -7.13 -8.86 -6.27
N VAL A 49 -6.20 -7.93 -6.52
CA VAL A 49 -5.30 -7.31 -5.54
C VAL A 49 -5.47 -5.81 -5.61
N ILE A 50 -5.56 -5.15 -4.45
CA ILE A 50 -5.69 -3.70 -4.37
C ILE A 50 -4.41 -3.16 -3.75
N VAL A 51 -3.70 -2.32 -4.50
CA VAL A 51 -2.50 -1.63 -4.04
C VAL A 51 -2.89 -0.21 -3.69
N ASP A 52 -2.91 0.09 -2.40
CA ASP A 52 -3.18 1.44 -1.92
C ASP A 52 -1.90 2.27 -1.87
N ALA A 53 -2.03 3.56 -2.18
CA ALA A 53 -0.96 4.50 -1.96
C ALA A 53 -0.86 4.72 -0.45
N CYS A 54 0.23 4.29 0.16
CA CYS A 54 0.62 4.74 1.50
C CYS A 54 1.02 6.23 1.45
N THR A 55 0.15 7.10 0.98
CA THR A 55 0.19 8.50 1.37
C THR A 55 -0.32 8.48 2.79
N GLY A 56 0.55 8.60 3.78
CA GLY A 56 0.15 8.58 5.19
C GLY A 56 -0.96 9.60 5.52
N MET A 57 -1.24 10.55 4.64
CA MET A 57 -2.36 11.50 4.74
C MET A 57 -3.72 10.94 4.31
N ALA A 58 -3.80 9.88 3.50
CA ALA A 58 -5.07 9.32 3.01
C ALA A 58 -5.73 8.32 3.95
N ASP A 59 -4.96 7.63 4.79
CA ASP A 59 -5.46 6.69 5.81
C ASP A 59 -6.05 7.38 7.04
N PHE A 60 -5.95 8.70 7.12
CA PHE A 60 -6.72 9.46 8.09
C PHE A 60 -8.09 9.76 7.50
N PRO A 61 -9.19 9.14 7.99
CA PRO A 61 -10.55 9.40 7.52
C PRO A 61 -10.98 10.87 7.66
N ASN A 62 -10.14 11.69 8.29
CA ASN A 62 -10.29 13.13 8.40
C ASN A 62 -8.96 13.82 8.02
N LYS A 63 -8.68 13.89 6.71
CA LYS A 63 -7.52 14.60 6.10
C LYS A 63 -7.25 16.03 6.64
N ASN A 64 -8.24 16.63 7.33
CA ASN A 64 -8.25 18.03 7.75
C ASN A 64 -8.55 18.25 9.25
N LYS A 65 -8.34 17.29 10.15
CA LYS A 65 -8.59 17.51 11.60
C LYS A 65 -7.41 17.13 12.51
N ALA A 66 -6.29 17.81 12.35
CA ALA A 66 -5.35 18.00 13.45
C ALA A 66 -5.83 19.21 14.27
N THR A 67 -6.71 19.01 15.25
CA THR A 67 -7.22 20.11 16.08
C THR A 67 -6.31 20.31 17.29
N LEU A 68 -5.58 21.42 17.32
CA LEU A 68 -4.85 21.89 18.49
C LEU A 68 -5.72 22.88 19.27
N GLN A 69 -6.40 22.43 20.34
CA GLN A 69 -7.23 23.29 21.18
C GLN A 69 -6.40 23.87 22.32
N ILE A 70 -6.35 25.19 22.42
CA ILE A 70 -5.63 25.93 23.46
C ILE A 70 -6.64 26.84 24.18
N ALA A 71 -7.12 26.42 25.36
CA ALA A 71 -8.09 27.19 26.14
C ALA A 71 -7.95 26.94 27.66
N PRO A 72 -8.18 27.98 28.52
CA PRO A 72 -8.45 29.38 28.18
C PRO A 72 -7.18 30.18 27.90
N ASN A 73 -7.21 30.97 26.82
CA ASN A 73 -6.29 32.08 26.56
C ASN A 73 -7.03 33.36 26.99
N PRO A 74 -6.50 34.22 27.88
CA PRO A 74 -5.12 34.72 27.89
C PRO A 74 -4.14 33.95 28.79
N PHE A 75 -2.99 33.57 28.24
CA PHE A 75 -1.86 33.09 29.04
C PHE A 75 -1.06 34.28 29.60
N ASN A 76 -0.67 34.19 30.87
CA ASN A 76 0.16 35.22 31.52
C ASN A 76 1.65 35.15 31.07
N LYS A 77 2.04 34.12 30.30
CA LYS A 77 3.40 33.90 29.74
C LYS A 77 3.34 33.15 28.40
N THR A 78 4.38 33.29 27.57
CA THR A 78 4.51 32.58 26.28
C THR A 78 4.74 31.08 26.49
N THR A 79 3.99 30.23 25.78
CA THR A 79 4.17 28.77 25.75
C THR A 79 4.64 28.33 24.36
N LYS A 80 5.73 27.56 24.28
CA LYS A 80 6.24 26.99 23.02
C LYS A 80 5.60 25.63 22.77
N ILE A 81 4.80 25.51 21.72
CA ILE A 81 4.28 24.22 21.25
C ILE A 81 5.23 23.70 20.18
N THR A 82 5.83 22.54 20.43
CA THR A 82 6.73 21.90 19.45
C THR A 82 6.06 20.63 18.98
N LEU A 83 5.66 20.61 17.70
CA LEU A 83 5.16 19.42 17.04
C LEU A 83 6.35 18.80 16.31
N HIS A 84 6.80 17.64 16.77
CA HIS A 84 7.77 16.84 16.04
C HIS A 84 6.98 15.94 15.09
N SER A 85 6.98 16.26 13.80
CA SER A 85 6.63 15.29 12.78
C SER A 85 7.92 14.62 12.30
N GLU A 86 8.12 13.34 12.60
CA GLU A 86 9.05 12.53 11.81
C GLU A 86 8.36 12.20 10.49
N PHE A 87 8.33 13.17 9.56
CA PHE A 87 8.05 12.84 8.17
C PHE A 87 9.26 12.08 7.67
N ASN A 88 9.19 10.75 7.61
CA ASN A 88 10.22 9.92 6.99
C ASN A 88 10.20 10.19 5.47
N PRO A 89 11.17 10.93 4.91
CA PRO A 89 11.18 11.31 3.50
C PRO A 89 11.67 10.18 2.59
N GLY A 90 11.74 8.94 3.09
CA GLY A 90 12.30 7.77 2.43
C GLY A 90 11.65 7.36 1.10
N ASN A 91 10.86 8.22 0.45
CA ASN A 91 10.37 7.93 -0.89
C ASN A 91 10.27 9.16 -1.83
N ARG A 92 11.31 9.99 -1.90
CA ARG A 92 11.59 10.79 -3.13
C ARG A 92 13.09 10.89 -3.40
N GLN A 93 13.59 9.95 -4.19
CA GLN A 93 14.84 10.11 -4.92
C GLN A 93 14.69 11.32 -5.86
N LEU A 94 15.54 12.33 -5.67
CA LEU A 94 15.57 13.55 -6.47
C LEU A 94 16.32 13.29 -7.79
N ILE A 95 15.71 13.73 -8.90
CA ILE A 95 16.45 14.21 -10.09
C ILE A 95 16.72 15.70 -9.85
#